data_AF-A0A350PKW0-F1
#
_entry.id   AF-A0A350PKW0-F1
#
_cell.length_a   1.000
_cell.length_b   1.000
_cell.length_c   1.000
_cell.angle_alpha   90.00
_cell.angle_beta   90.00
_cell.angle_gamma   90.00
#
_symmetry.space_group_name_H-M   'P 1'
#
loop_
_entity.id
_entity.type
_entity.pdbx_description
1 polymer ?
#
loop_
_entity_poly.entity_id
_entity_poly.type
_entity_poly.pdbx_seq_one_letter_code
_entity_poly.pdbx_strand_id
1 'polypeptide(L)'
;MSEVNYRASIFHYLEGMSDLKNQSEIGAVEAFCIWFDDLYYPCFDSSVYNHGVYEEGLEIFRSCFSEEELKAMSNYHNFIDSIVDEFVVERDWPEIQNDPNWIQLTEEAKIAVNAFNQ
;
A
#
# COMPACT_ATOMS: atom_id res chain seq x y z
N MET A 1 -3.24 12.06 15.45
CA MET A 1 -4.21 11.88 14.35
C MET A 1 -5.31 10.98 14.87
N SER A 2 -6.58 11.31 14.61
CA SER A 2 -7.70 10.43 14.96
C SER A 2 -7.68 9.17 14.09
N GLU A 3 -8.13 8.03 14.62
CA GLU A 3 -8.21 6.72 13.94
C GLU A 3 -8.81 6.80 12.52
N VAL A 4 -9.81 7.68 12.35
CA VAL A 4 -10.49 7.97 11.07
C VAL A 4 -9.54 8.40 9.95
N ASN A 5 -8.40 9.02 10.28
CA ASN A 5 -7.48 9.52 9.26
C ASN A 5 -6.64 8.41 8.64
N TYR A 6 -6.22 7.39 9.41
CA TYR A 6 -5.40 6.31 8.86
C TYR A 6 -6.19 5.44 7.90
N ARG A 7 -7.37 4.97 8.33
CA ARG A 7 -8.21 4.13 7.47
C ARG A 7 -8.56 4.83 6.16
N ALA A 8 -8.96 6.11 6.24
CA ALA A 8 -9.28 6.90 5.05
C ALA A 8 -8.05 7.11 4.15
N SER A 9 -6.89 7.46 4.71
CA SER A 9 -5.66 7.63 3.94
C SER A 9 -5.31 6.34 3.18
N ILE A 10 -5.20 5.20 3.86
CA ILE A 10 -4.90 3.92 3.22
C ILE A 10 -5.91 3.59 2.13
N PHE A 11 -7.19 3.78 2.39
CA PHE A 11 -8.23 3.53 1.40
C PHE A 11 -8.01 4.36 0.12
N HIS A 12 -7.75 5.66 0.25
CA HIS A 12 -7.50 6.52 -0.92
C HIS A 12 -6.26 6.11 -1.70
N TYR A 13 -5.21 5.64 -1.01
CA TYR A 13 -4.03 5.11 -1.68
C TYR A 13 -4.33 3.84 -2.45
N LEU A 14 -5.01 2.88 -1.82
CA LEU A 14 -5.42 1.65 -2.50
C LEU A 14 -6.34 1.94 -3.69
N GLU A 15 -7.25 2.93 -3.59
CA GLU A 15 -8.06 3.38 -4.72
C GLU A 15 -7.22 3.96 -5.85
N GLY A 16 -6.24 4.82 -5.54
CA GLY A 16 -5.29 5.33 -6.54
C GLY A 16 -4.51 4.22 -7.22
N MET A 17 -3.99 3.28 -6.43
CA MET A 17 -3.25 2.13 -6.93
C MET A 17 -4.11 1.18 -7.79
N SER A 18 -5.40 1.09 -7.48
CA SER A 18 -6.37 0.25 -8.19
C SER A 18 -6.68 0.74 -9.61
N ASP A 19 -6.24 1.95 -9.96
CA ASP A 19 -6.48 2.58 -11.25
C ASP A 19 -5.18 2.96 -12.00
N LEU A 20 -4.02 2.51 -11.53
CA LEU A 20 -2.70 2.77 -12.14
C LEU A 20 -2.64 2.51 -13.63
N LYS A 21 -3.29 1.43 -14.11
CA LYS A 21 -3.37 1.10 -15.54
C LYS A 21 -3.92 2.27 -16.39
N ASN A 22 -4.82 3.08 -15.83
CA ASN A 22 -5.48 4.17 -16.55
C ASN A 22 -4.85 5.55 -16.25
N GLN A 23 -3.86 5.63 -15.37
CA GLN A 23 -3.26 6.88 -14.92
C GLN A 23 -1.87 7.07 -15.50
N SER A 24 -1.66 8.08 -16.34
CA SER A 24 -0.33 8.40 -16.89
C SER A 24 0.54 9.24 -15.95
N GLU A 25 0.02 9.66 -14.80
CA GLU A 25 0.69 10.57 -13.88
C GLU A 25 1.49 9.83 -12.80
N ILE A 26 1.22 8.54 -12.59
CA ILE A 26 1.88 7.71 -11.59
C ILE A 26 2.70 6.65 -12.31
N GLY A 27 4.02 6.83 -12.33
CA GLY A 27 4.98 5.86 -12.82
C GLY A 27 5.34 4.79 -11.78
N ALA A 28 6.23 3.87 -12.15
CA ALA A 28 6.68 2.81 -11.25
C ALA A 28 7.35 3.36 -9.99
N VAL A 29 8.15 4.42 -10.13
CA VAL A 29 8.82 5.07 -8.98
C VAL A 29 7.77 5.63 -8.01
N GLU A 30 6.82 6.40 -8.52
CA GLU A 30 5.77 7.01 -7.71
C GLU A 30 4.90 5.96 -7.01
N ALA A 31 4.56 4.88 -7.71
CA ALA A 31 3.81 3.75 -7.17
C ALA A 31 4.54 3.08 -5.98
N PHE A 32 5.86 2.87 -6.07
CA PHE A 32 6.63 2.31 -4.97
C PHE A 32 6.90 3.31 -3.84
N CYS A 33 7.00 4.60 -4.14
CA CYS A 33 7.06 5.63 -3.12
C CYS A 33 5.76 5.67 -2.28
N ILE A 34 4.60 5.58 -2.93
CA ILE A 34 3.29 5.48 -2.25
C ILE A 34 3.22 4.21 -1.38
N TRP A 35 3.72 3.07 -1.91
CA TRP A 35 3.83 1.85 -1.11
C TRP A 35 4.71 2.02 0.14
N PHE A 36 5.85 2.71 0.01
CA PHE A 36 6.78 2.97 1.11
C PHE A 36 6.23 3.96 2.15
N ASP A 37 5.56 5.03 1.70
CA ASP A 37 5.08 6.10 2.58
C ASP A 37 3.83 5.69 3.38
N ASP A 38 2.97 4.82 2.85
CA ASP A 38 1.61 4.68 3.42
C ASP A 38 1.31 3.36 4.11
N LEU A 39 1.96 2.24 3.75
CA LEU A 39 1.78 0.99 4.52
C LEU A 39 2.65 0.91 5.78
N TYR A 40 3.55 1.88 5.96
CA TYR A 40 4.41 1.95 7.12
C TYR A 40 3.66 2.59 8.29
N TYR A 41 3.32 1.75 9.26
CA TYR A 41 3.04 2.17 10.62
C TYR A 41 4.11 3.21 11.06
N PRO A 42 3.74 4.45 11.44
CA PRO A 42 4.71 5.53 11.64
C PRO A 42 5.72 5.28 12.77
N CYS A 43 5.56 4.23 13.57
CA CYS A 43 6.57 3.77 14.52
C CYS A 43 7.08 2.36 14.19
N PHE A 44 7.35 2.02 12.94
CA PHE A 44 7.79 0.67 12.53
C PHE A 44 9.11 0.20 13.13
N ASP A 45 9.94 1.13 13.62
CA ASP A 45 11.27 0.80 14.10
C ASP A 45 11.34 0.84 15.64
N SER A 46 11.25 -0.33 16.25
CA SER A 46 11.46 -0.53 17.69
C SER A 46 12.85 -0.14 18.18
N SER A 47 13.82 0.10 17.28
CA SER A 47 15.14 0.64 17.61
C SER A 47 15.18 2.17 17.70
N VAL A 48 14.18 2.85 17.11
CA VAL A 48 14.02 4.31 17.13
C VAL A 48 13.02 4.75 18.21
N TYR A 49 11.98 3.95 18.45
CA TYR A 49 10.95 4.24 19.44
C TYR A 49 11.11 3.37 20.69
N ASN A 50 10.84 3.97 21.86
CA ASN A 50 10.64 3.23 23.10
C ASN A 50 9.66 2.06 22.86
N HIS A 51 9.99 0.86 23.34
CA HIS A 51 9.19 -0.36 23.15
C HIS A 51 7.69 -0.19 23.50
N GLY A 52 7.36 0.56 24.56
CA GLY A 52 5.97 0.86 24.92
C GLY A 52 5.25 1.77 23.92
N VAL A 53 5.95 2.72 23.30
CA VAL A 53 5.40 3.60 22.25
C VAL A 53 5.18 2.82 20.96
N TYR A 54 6.09 1.89 20.63
CA TYR A 54 5.96 1.00 19.49
C TYR A 54 4.70 0.13 19.59
N GLU A 55 4.50 -0.56 20.71
CA GLU A 55 3.33 -1.43 20.92
C GLU A 55 2.02 -0.63 20.94
N GLU A 56 1.98 0.51 21.65
CA GLU A 56 0.80 1.35 21.77
C GLU A 56 0.33 1.87 20.40
N GLY A 57 1.24 2.39 19.58
CA GLY A 57 0.80 2.85 18.27
C GLY A 57 0.44 1.69 17.33
N LEU A 58 1.00 0.48 17.50
CA LEU A 58 0.67 -0.67 16.66
C LEU A 58 -0.76 -1.14 16.99
N GLU A 59 -1.12 -1.09 18.27
CA GLU A 59 -2.47 -1.31 18.75
C GLU A 59 -3.44 -0.25 18.18
N ILE A 60 -3.09 1.04 18.23
CA ILE A 60 -3.90 2.13 17.64
C ILE A 60 -4.01 1.98 16.12
N PHE A 61 -2.94 1.59 15.43
CA PHE A 61 -2.98 1.36 13.99
C PHE A 61 -3.95 0.22 13.68
N ARG A 62 -3.82 -0.92 14.36
CA ARG A 62 -4.70 -2.08 14.15
C ARG A 62 -6.15 -1.78 14.52
N SER A 63 -6.41 -0.94 15.53
CA SER A 63 -7.78 -0.55 15.91
C SER A 63 -8.50 0.25 14.81
N CYS A 64 -7.75 0.85 13.87
CA CYS A 64 -8.33 1.61 12.76
C CYS A 64 -8.95 0.71 11.67
N PHE A 65 -8.70 -0.60 11.67
CA PHE A 65 -9.04 -1.49 10.56
C PHE A 65 -9.75 -2.76 11.03
N SER A 66 -10.57 -3.35 10.16
CA SER A 66 -11.10 -4.69 10.37
C SER A 66 -10.03 -5.78 10.15
N GLU A 67 -10.29 -7.00 10.62
CA GLU A 67 -9.40 -8.14 10.32
C GLU A 67 -9.30 -8.41 8.81
N GLU A 68 -10.39 -8.22 8.06
CA GLU A 68 -10.39 -8.38 6.60
C GLU A 68 -9.53 -7.31 5.91
N GLU A 69 -9.65 -6.05 6.33
CA GLU A 69 -8.84 -4.94 5.82
C GLU A 69 -7.35 -5.16 6.11
N LEU A 70 -7.00 -5.55 7.34
CA LEU A 70 -5.62 -5.88 7.73
C LEU A 70 -5.05 -7.02 6.89
N LYS A 71 -5.84 -8.07 6.67
CA LYS A 71 -5.45 -9.20 5.83
C LYS A 71 -5.24 -8.79 4.38
N ALA A 72 -6.13 -7.96 3.84
CA ALA A 72 -6.04 -7.49 2.47
C ALA A 72 -4.82 -6.59 2.25
N MET A 73 -4.54 -5.67 3.18
CA MET A 73 -3.31 -4.86 3.17
C MET A 73 -2.06 -5.74 3.27
N SER A 74 -2.07 -6.75 4.14
CA SER A 74 -0.94 -7.69 4.27
C SER A 74 -0.66 -8.44 2.97
N ASN A 75 -1.71 -8.95 2.31
CA ASN A 75 -1.57 -9.62 1.01
C ASN A 75 -1.02 -8.68 -0.07
N TYR A 76 -1.56 -7.46 -0.15
CA TYR A 76 -1.09 -6.45 -1.08
C TYR A 76 0.38 -6.09 -0.86
N HIS A 77 0.78 -5.91 0.40
CA HIS A 77 2.17 -5.65 0.78
C HIS A 77 3.11 -6.79 0.35
N ASN A 78 2.74 -8.04 0.66
CA ASN A 78 3.54 -9.21 0.28
C ASN A 78 3.67 -9.35 -1.24
N PHE A 79 2.64 -8.98 -1.99
CA PHE A 79 2.71 -8.95 -3.45
C PHE A 79 3.71 -7.90 -3.94
N ILE A 80 3.64 -6.67 -3.43
CA ILE A 80 4.60 -5.62 -3.80
C ILE A 80 6.04 -6.03 -3.46
N ASP A 81 6.27 -6.54 -2.26
CA ASP A 81 7.59 -7.02 -1.82
C ASP A 81 8.13 -8.11 -2.76
N SER A 82 7.25 -8.96 -3.31
CA SER A 82 7.65 -10.01 -4.24
C SER A 82 8.04 -9.53 -5.64
N ILE A 83 7.58 -8.35 -6.06
CA ILE A 83 7.80 -7.84 -7.43
C ILE A 83 8.73 -6.62 -7.46
N VAL A 84 8.96 -5.93 -6.34
CA VAL A 84 9.64 -4.63 -6.31
C VAL A 84 11.03 -4.67 -6.95
N ASP A 85 11.78 -5.75 -6.72
CA ASP A 85 13.12 -5.96 -7.29
C ASP A 85 13.08 -6.28 -8.80
N GLU A 86 11.94 -6.72 -9.33
CA GLU A 86 11.76 -7.08 -10.75
C GLU A 86 11.35 -5.89 -11.62
N PHE A 87 10.90 -4.79 -11.00
CA PHE A 87 10.48 -3.60 -11.73
C PHE A 87 11.67 -2.81 -12.25
N VAL A 88 11.71 -2.64 -13.58
CA VAL A 88 12.65 -1.72 -14.22
C VAL A 88 11.97 -0.36 -14.36
N VAL A 89 12.38 0.58 -13.51
CA VAL A 89 11.84 1.95 -13.43
C VAL A 89 12.17 2.83 -14.64
N GLU A 90 13.12 2.43 -15.49
CA GLU A 90 13.55 3.21 -16.67
C GLU A 90 12.78 2.88 -17.98
N ARG A 91 11.68 2.14 -17.91
CA ARG A 91 10.88 1.78 -19.11
C ARG A 91 9.98 2.92 -19.56
N ASP A 92 9.72 2.97 -20.87
CA ASP A 92 8.74 3.90 -21.44
C ASP A 92 7.32 3.56 -20.95
N TRP A 93 6.48 4.58 -20.81
CA TRP A 93 5.13 4.44 -20.24
C TRP A 93 4.27 3.33 -20.88
N PRO A 94 4.19 3.19 -22.22
CA PRO A 94 3.44 2.10 -22.83
C PRO A 94 3.96 0.70 -22.48
N GLU A 95 5.24 0.54 -22.15
CA GLU A 95 5.82 -0.75 -21.74
C GLU A 95 5.40 -1.09 -20.31
N ILE A 96 5.39 -0.10 -19.42
CA ILE A 96 4.93 -0.26 -18.02
C ILE A 96 3.46 -0.64 -17.98
N GLN A 97 2.59 0.03 -18.76
CA GLN A 97 1.16 -0.28 -18.79
C GLN A 97 0.82 -1.70 -19.23
N ASN A 98 1.72 -2.33 -19.99
CA ASN A 98 1.59 -3.70 -20.47
C ASN A 98 2.41 -4.72 -19.65
N ASP A 99 3.11 -4.26 -18.62
CA ASP A 99 3.87 -5.14 -17.73
C ASP A 99 2.89 -6.02 -16.92
N PRO A 100 3.03 -7.36 -16.93
CA PRO A 100 2.20 -8.25 -16.14
C PRO A 100 2.19 -7.93 -14.64
N ASN A 101 3.33 -7.52 -14.07
CA ASN A 101 3.44 -7.14 -12.67
C ASN A 101 2.71 -5.81 -12.40
N TRP A 102 2.69 -4.86 -13.35
CA TRP A 102 1.92 -3.61 -13.24
C TRP A 102 0.42 -3.84 -13.27
N ILE A 103 -0.02 -4.73 -14.17
CA ILE A 103 -1.42 -5.16 -14.26
C ILE A 103 -1.82 -5.86 -12.95
N GLN A 104 -1.00 -6.79 -12.47
CA GLN A 104 -1.29 -7.51 -11.24
C GLN A 104 -1.28 -6.59 -10.00
N LEU A 105 -0.37 -5.61 -9.94
CA LEU A 105 -0.35 -4.58 -8.89
C LEU A 105 -1.67 -3.81 -8.81
N THR A 106 -2.21 -3.45 -9.97
CA THR A 106 -3.50 -2.78 -10.09
C THR A 106 -4.64 -3.69 -9.60
N GLU A 107 -4.63 -4.98 -9.96
CA GLU A 107 -5.67 -5.92 -9.56
C GLU A 107 -5.61 -6.28 -8.07
N GLU A 108 -4.43 -6.47 -7.49
CA GLU A 108 -4.27 -6.70 -6.04
C GLU A 108 -4.72 -5.48 -5.22
N ALA A 109 -4.47 -4.27 -5.71
CA ALA A 109 -5.01 -3.06 -5.10
C ALA A 109 -6.55 -3.03 -5.14
N LYS A 110 -7.18 -3.42 -6.25
CA LYS A 110 -8.66 -3.56 -6.32
C LYS A 110 -9.20 -4.57 -5.32
N ILE A 111 -8.52 -5.71 -5.16
CA ILE A 111 -8.90 -6.72 -4.16
C ILE A 111 -8.85 -6.12 -2.75
N ALA A 112 -7.80 -5.35 -2.46
CA ALA A 112 -7.68 -4.65 -1.19
C ALA A 112 -8.77 -3.59 -0.98
N VAL A 113 -9.07 -2.74 -1.98
CA VAL A 113 -10.17 -1.76 -1.94
C VAL A 113 -11.51 -2.43 -1.64
N ASN A 114 -11.79 -3.59 -2.22
CA ASN A 114 -13.04 -4.31 -1.99
C ASN A 114 -13.23 -4.76 -0.54
N ALA A 115 -12.14 -4.95 0.23
CA ALA A 115 -12.23 -5.27 1.65
C ALA A 115 -12.66 -4.06 2.50
N PHE A 116 -12.33 -2.84 2.06
CA PHE A 116 -12.69 -1.59 2.75
C PHE A 116 -14.14 -1.13 2.49
N ASN A 117 -14.78 -1.70 1.47
CA ASN A 117 -16.15 -1.37 1.06
C ASN A 117 -17.22 -2.33 1.60
N GLN A 118 -16.81 -3.34 2.38
CA GLN A 118 -17.70 -4.32 3.04
C GLN A 118 -18.15 -3.83 4.41
#